data_AF-B4JR37-F1
#
_entry.id   AF-B4JR37-F1
#
_cell.length_a   1.000
_cell.length_b   1.000
_cell.length_c   1.000
_cell.angle_alpha   90.00
_cell.angle_beta   90.00
_cell.angle_gamma   90.00
#
_symmetry.space_group_name_H-M   'P 1'
#
loop_
_entity.id
_entity.type
_entity.pdbx_description
1 polymer ?
#
loop_
_entity_poly.entity_id
_entity_poly.type
_entity_poly.pdbx_seq_one_letter_code
_entity_poly.pdbx_strand_id
1 'polypeptide(L)' 'MKSLNLFALVVLVLAAIWLGQTEASFCPCNLREKGQVCGSNGVTYVNRCEFECTQRDYKKLGRALNIRNMGPC' A
#
# COMPACT_ATOMS: atom_id res chain seq x y z
N MET A 1 4.87 -44.35 5.92
CA MET A 1 5.99 -43.42 6.22
C MET A 1 6.24 -42.39 5.12
N LYS A 2 6.27 -42.77 3.83
CA LYS A 2 6.45 -41.80 2.71
C LYS A 2 5.26 -40.85 2.51
N SER A 3 4.03 -41.33 2.70
CA SER A 3 2.81 -40.51 2.59
C SER A 3 2.67 -39.46 3.69
N LEU A 4 3.15 -39.76 4.90
CA LEU A 4 3.15 -38.82 6.03
C LEU A 4 4.09 -37.63 5.75
N ASN A 5 5.27 -37.91 5.18
CA ASN A 5 6.21 -36.88 4.76
C ASN A 5 5.67 -36.03 3.60
N LEU A 6 4.90 -36.64 2.69
CA LEU A 6 4.26 -35.92 1.59
C LEU A 6 3.19 -34.94 2.10
N PHE A 7 2.35 -35.38 3.04
CA PHE A 7 1.34 -34.53 3.67
C PHE A 7 1.98 -33.38 4.46
N ALA A 8 3.07 -33.65 5.19
CA ALA A 8 3.81 -32.64 5.93
C ALA A 8 4.41 -31.56 5.01
N LEU A 9 4.95 -31.95 3.85
CA LEU A 9 5.47 -30.99 2.86
C LEU A 9 4.37 -30.11 2.25
N VAL A 10 3.20 -30.70 1.96
CA VAL A 10 2.05 -29.94 1.44
C VAL A 10 1.58 -28.91 2.46
N VAL A 11 1.47 -29.28 3.74
CA VAL A 11 1.07 -28.36 4.82
C VAL A 11 2.09 -27.23 4.99
N LEU A 12 3.39 -27.52 4.92
CA LEU A 12 4.46 -26.50 4.98
C LEU A 12 4.39 -25.49 3.83
N VAL A 13 4.17 -25.97 2.60
CA VAL A 13 4.02 -25.09 1.43
C VAL A 13 2.76 -24.24 1.56
N LEU A 14 1.64 -24.83 1.97
CA LEU A 14 0.40 -24.08 2.21
C LEU A 14 0.59 -23.02 3.29
N ALA A 15 1.23 -23.33 4.41
CA ALA A 15 1.53 -22.38 5.47
C ALA A 15 2.42 -21.22 5.00
N ALA A 16 3.41 -21.48 4.16
CA ALA A 16 4.29 -20.46 3.59
C ALA A 16 3.54 -19.49 2.65
N ILE A 17 2.50 -19.97 1.95
CA ILE A 17 1.65 -19.13 1.08
C ILE A 17 0.84 -18.11 1.90
N TRP A 18 0.52 -18.41 3.17
CA TRP A 18 -0.16 -17.48 4.08
C TRP A 18 0.78 -16.47 4.76
N LEU A 19 2.11 -16.61 4.60
CA LEU A 19 3.09 -15.61 5.04
C LEU A 19 3.12 -14.42 4.05
N GLY A 20 1.95 -13.88 3.74
CA GLY A 20 1.81 -12.69 2.93
C GLY A 20 2.53 -11.53 3.60
N GLN A 21 3.61 -11.08 2.98
CA GLN A 21 4.43 -9.97 3.46
C GLN A 21 3.57 -8.70 3.54
N THR A 22 3.36 -8.20 4.76
CA THR A 22 2.82 -6.86 4.98
C THR A 22 3.96 -5.86 4.73
N GLU A 23 4.21 -5.53 3.48
CA GLU A 23 5.15 -4.49 3.10
C GLU A 23 4.59 -3.12 3.51
N ALA A 24 4.86 -2.70 4.75
CA ALA A 24 4.57 -1.34 5.18
C ALA A 24 5.46 -0.38 4.36
N SER A 25 4.84 0.44 3.51
CA SER A 25 5.55 1.46 2.73
C SER A 25 6.02 2.57 3.67
N PHE A 26 7.31 2.60 3.98
CA PHE A 26 7.90 3.72 4.71
C PHE A 26 7.83 5.00 3.86
N CYS A 27 7.12 6.02 4.36
CA CYS A 27 6.98 7.29 3.66
C CYS A 27 7.05 8.49 4.64
N PRO A 28 8.24 9.04 4.88
CA PRO A 28 8.41 10.16 5.79
C PRO A 28 7.93 11.46 5.12
N CYS A 29 6.93 12.12 5.73
CA CYS A 29 6.44 13.43 5.32
C CYS A 29 6.34 14.37 6.52
N ASN A 30 6.62 15.65 6.30
CA ASN A 30 6.37 16.67 7.31
C ASN A 30 4.88 17.06 7.27
N LEU A 31 4.08 16.52 8.20
CA LEU A 31 2.65 16.81 8.27
C LEU A 31 2.32 18.24 8.75
N ARG A 32 3.33 19.03 9.15
CA ARG A 32 3.14 20.45 9.49
C ARG A 32 3.18 21.34 8.25
N GLU A 33 3.71 20.83 7.14
CA GLU A 33 3.71 21.56 5.87
C GLU A 33 2.28 21.71 5.35
N LYS A 34 1.91 22.95 5.04
CA LYS A 34 0.59 23.29 4.50
C LYS A 34 0.64 23.22 2.98
N GLY A 35 -0.43 22.72 2.37
CA GLY A 35 -0.57 22.69 0.93
C GLY A 35 -1.50 21.57 0.50
N GLN A 36 -2.72 21.60 1.04
CA GLN A 36 -3.68 20.52 0.85
C GLN A 36 -3.94 20.27 -0.64
N VAL A 37 -4.17 19.01 -1.00
CA VAL A 37 -4.53 18.61 -2.36
C VAL A 37 -5.67 17.60 -2.33
N CYS A 38 -6.57 17.70 -3.30
CA CYS A 38 -7.65 16.76 -3.49
C CYS A 38 -7.18 15.66 -4.45
N GLY A 39 -7.24 14.40 -4.01
CA GLY A 39 -7.01 13.25 -4.88
C GLY A 39 -8.21 12.95 -5.78
N SER A 40 -7.95 12.28 -6.90
CA SER A 40 -8.99 11.72 -7.79
C SER A 40 -9.88 10.66 -7.12
N ASN A 41 -9.44 10.13 -5.98
CA ASN A 41 -10.23 9.27 -5.10
C ASN A 41 -11.14 10.04 -4.13
N GLY A 42 -11.18 11.38 -4.20
CA GLY A 42 -12.00 12.21 -3.30
C GLY A 42 -11.42 12.40 -1.90
N VAL A 43 -10.16 12.01 -1.67
CA VAL A 43 -9.48 12.20 -0.38
C VAL A 43 -8.69 13.50 -0.40
N THR A 44 -8.84 14.31 0.65
CA THR A 44 -8.00 15.48 0.90
C THR A 44 -6.73 15.05 1.62
N TYR A 45 -5.58 15.35 1.03
CA TYR A 45 -4.26 15.13 1.64
C TYR A 45 -3.77 16.44 2.27
N VAL A 46 -3.13 16.37 3.44
CA VAL A 46 -2.60 17.51 4.21
C VAL A 46 -1.60 18.30 3.38
N ASN A 47 -0.78 17.59 2.61
CA ASN A 47 0.15 18.16 1.66
C ASN A 47 0.42 17.21 0.49
N ARG A 48 1.20 17.71 -0.47
CA ARG A 48 1.61 16.95 -1.64
C ARG A 48 2.47 15.72 -1.31
N CYS A 49 3.32 15.78 -0.27
CA CYS A 49 4.14 14.63 0.12
C CYS A 49 3.26 13.44 0.52
N GLU A 50 2.24 13.69 1.36
CA GLU A 50 1.29 12.65 1.78
C GLU A 50 0.54 12.05 0.59
N PHE A 51 0.08 12.90 -0.34
CA PHE A 51 -0.52 12.44 -1.60
C PHE A 51 0.43 11.53 -2.39
N GLU A 52 1.69 11.92 -2.55
CA GLU A 52 2.68 11.14 -3.31
C GLU A 52 3.05 9.82 -2.63
N CYS A 53 2.96 9.73 -1.31
CA CYS A 53 3.07 8.47 -0.57
C CYS A 53 1.96 7.51 -0.97
N THR A 54 0.70 7.94 -0.85
CA THR A 54 -0.44 7.10 -1.24
C THR A 54 -0.40 6.79 -2.75
N GLN A 55 0.05 7.73 -3.59
CA GLN A 55 0.20 7.49 -5.02
C GLN A 55 1.20 6.36 -5.32
N ARG A 56 2.29 6.25 -4.57
CA ARG A 56 3.24 5.13 -4.71
C ARG A 56 2.59 3.80 -4.40
N ASP A 57 1.75 3.73 -3.37
CA ASP A 57 1.04 2.50 -3.01
C ASP A 57 -0.01 2.13 -4.08
N TYR A 58 -0.70 3.12 -4.64
CA TYR A 58 -1.59 2.89 -5.78
C TYR A 58 -0.82 2.33 -6.98
N LYS A 59 0.36 2.88 -7.30
CA LYS A 59 1.22 2.39 -8.40
C LYS A 59 1.65 0.93 -8.18
N LYS A 60 2.01 0.53 -6.95
CA LYS A 60 2.33 -0.88 -6.62
C LYS A 60 1.17 -1.83 -6.89
N LEU A 61 -0.06 -1.35 -6.74
CA LEU A 61 -1.29 -2.09 -7.01
C LEU A 61 -1.76 -1.98 -8.47
N GLY A 62 -1.00 -1.34 -9.36
CA GLY A 62 -1.41 -1.12 -10.75
C GLY A 62 -2.56 -0.13 -10.90
N ARG A 63 -2.79 0.74 -9.91
CA ARG A 63 -3.84 1.76 -9.90
C ARG A 63 -3.24 3.15 -10.13
N ALA A 64 -4.05 4.04 -10.70
CA ALA A 64 -3.69 5.45 -10.86
C ALA A 64 -4.35 6.29 -9.76
N LEU A 65 -3.57 7.19 -9.15
CA LEU A 65 -4.06 8.24 -8.26
C LEU A 65 -3.48 9.56 -8.74
N ASN A 66 -4.32 10.44 -9.26
CA ASN A 66 -3.95 11.77 -9.75
C ASN A 66 -4.49 12.85 -8.82
N ILE A 67 -3.88 14.03 -8.84
CA ILE A 67 -4.43 15.22 -8.19
C ILE A 67 -5.64 15.69 -9.00
N ARG A 68 -6.78 15.85 -8.33
CA ARG A 68 -8.02 16.39 -8.91
C ARG A 68 -8.01 17.92 -8.91
N ASN A 69 -7.69 18.53 -7.77
CA ASN A 69 -7.53 19.98 -7.63
C ASN A 69 -6.56 20.31 -6.49
N MET A 70 -6.02 21.53 -6.52
CA MET A 70 -5.31 22.11 -5.39
C MET A 70 -6.32 22.51 -4.32
N GLY A 71 -5.95 22.40 -3.05
CA GLY A 71 -6.87 22.58 -1.92
C GLY A 71 -7.64 21.31 -1.56
N PRO A 72 -8.60 21.40 -0.64
CA PRO A 72 -9.43 20.26 -0.23
C PRO A 72 -10.35 19.78 -1.37
N CYS A 73 -10.76 18.51 -1.28
CA CYS A 73 -12.03 18.05 -1.84
C CYS A 73 -13.17 18.61 -0.98
#